data_AF-A0A946TGC2-F1
#
_entry.id   AF-A0A946TGC2-F1
#
_cell.length_a   1.000
_cell.length_b   1.000
_cell.length_c   1.000
_cell.angle_alpha   90.00
_cell.angle_beta   90.00
_cell.angle_gamma   90.00
#
_symmetry.space_group_name_H-M   'P 1'
#
loop_
_entity.id
_entity.type
_entity.pdbx_description
1 polymer ?
#
loop_
_entity_poly.entity_id
_entity_poly.type
_entity_poly.pdbx_seq_one_letter_code
_entity_poly.pdbx_strand_id
1 'polypeptide(L)'
;MATKQTAVVGIIGLLAASGAFVVGMITGASNAEVSLVRDAPNELCFIDTSEQLFTEKHAATKLIGCQVVGMTKQAALDYIQSNDLTVRIASEDGEYFALTEDMSDSRINLDILVGLVVGASAW
;
A
#
# COMPACT_ATOMS: atom_id res chain seq x y z
N MET A 1 -43.94 25.60 29.67
CA MET A 1 -44.15 26.02 28.26
C MET A 1 -42.80 26.45 27.71
N ALA A 2 -42.27 25.76 26.70
CA ALA A 2 -41.10 26.25 25.99
C ALA A 2 -41.49 27.56 25.28
N THR A 3 -40.78 28.64 25.54
CA THR A 3 -41.00 29.90 24.83
C THR A 3 -40.42 29.76 23.41
N LYS A 4 -40.95 30.52 22.45
CA LYS A 4 -40.49 30.49 21.05
C LYS A 4 -38.96 30.68 20.94
N GLN A 5 -38.37 31.43 21.88
CA GLN A 5 -36.93 31.66 21.98
C GLN A 5 -36.15 30.38 22.33
N THR A 6 -36.65 29.55 23.25
CA THR A 6 -36.01 28.27 23.60
C THR A 6 -35.98 27.30 22.43
N ALA A 7 -37.05 27.27 21.62
CA ALA A 7 -37.12 26.44 20.42
C ALA A 7 -36.11 26.87 19.35
N VAL A 8 -35.97 28.18 19.11
CA VAL A 8 -35.00 28.73 18.14
C VAL A 8 -33.56 28.42 18.54
N VAL A 9 -33.21 28.60 19.81
CA VAL A 9 -31.87 28.28 20.31
C VAL A 9 -31.56 26.79 20.20
N GLY A 10 -32.54 25.93 20.48
CA GLY A 10 -32.40 24.48 20.31
C GLY A 10 -32.12 24.06 18.87
N ILE A 11 -32.81 24.67 17.89
CA ILE A 11 -32.61 24.38 16.46
C ILE A 11 -31.22 24.83 15.99
N ILE A 12 -30.79 26.04 16.39
CA ILE A 12 -29.46 26.56 16.03
C ILE A 12 -28.36 25.70 16.65
N GLY A 13 -28.51 25.29 17.92
CA GLY A 13 -27.55 24.42 18.60
C GLY A 13 -27.42 23.06 17.94
N LEU A 14 -28.54 22.46 17.52
CA LEU A 14 -28.54 21.17 16.82
C LEU A 14 -27.86 21.28 15.44
N LEU A 15 -28.15 22.33 14.69
CA LEU A 15 -27.51 22.60 13.39
C LEU A 15 -26.00 22.82 13.54
N ALA A 16 -25.57 23.63 14.51
CA ALA A 16 -24.15 23.86 14.77
C ALA A 16 -23.42 22.57 15.17
N ALA A 17 -24.01 21.74 16.04
CA ALA A 17 -23.43 20.46 16.43
C ALA A 17 -23.31 19.50 15.24
N SER A 18 -24.34 19.41 14.39
CA SER A 18 -24.30 18.58 13.19
C SER A 18 -23.24 19.06 12.18
N GLY A 19 -23.10 20.36 11.97
CA GLY A 19 -22.08 20.94 11.11
C GLY A 19 -20.67 20.64 11.62
N ALA A 20 -20.42 20.85 12.92
CA ALA A 20 -19.14 20.54 13.54
C ALA A 20 -18.79 19.05 13.46
N PHE A 21 -19.78 18.16 13.62
CA PHE A 21 -19.59 16.72 13.51
C PHE A 21 -19.18 16.30 12.09
N VAL A 22 -19.87 16.81 11.06
CA VAL A 22 -19.53 16.51 9.66
C VAL A 22 -18.15 17.05 9.30
N VAL A 23 -17.83 18.29 9.69
CA VAL A 23 -16.50 18.87 9.47
C VAL A 23 -15.43 18.05 10.19
N GLY A 24 -15.67 17.67 11.44
CA GLY A 24 -14.79 16.83 12.24
C GLY A 24 -14.49 15.49 11.56
N MET A 25 -15.50 14.82 11.02
CA MET A 25 -15.33 13.56 10.27
C MET A 25 -14.52 13.77 8.99
N ILE A 26 -14.78 14.82 8.21
CA ILE A 26 -14.03 15.11 6.97
C ILE A 26 -12.56 15.38 7.31
N THR A 27 -12.29 16.25 8.29
CA THR A 27 -10.92 16.53 8.73
C THR A 27 -10.23 15.31 9.31
N GLY A 28 -10.93 14.48 10.09
CA GLY A 28 -10.36 13.24 10.63
C GLY A 28 -9.99 12.25 9.52
N ALA A 29 -10.86 12.09 8.52
CA ALA A 29 -10.61 11.22 7.37
C ALA A 29 -9.44 11.69 6.51
N SER A 30 -9.28 13.00 6.31
CA SER A 30 -8.14 13.55 5.55
C SER A 30 -6.80 13.47 6.28
N ASN A 31 -6.80 13.41 7.62
CA ASN A 31 -5.58 13.29 8.43
C ASN A 31 -5.26 11.84 8.83
N ALA A 32 -6.16 10.89 8.53
CA ALA A 32 -5.83 9.49 8.62
C ALA A 32 -4.82 9.17 7.51
N GLU A 33 -3.53 9.15 7.84
CA GLU A 33 -2.48 8.55 7.01
C GLU A 33 -2.75 7.05 6.90
N VAL A 34 -3.75 6.68 6.11
CA VAL A 34 -3.89 5.32 5.58
C VAL A 34 -2.69 5.12 4.68
N SER A 35 -1.95 4.01 4.90
CA SER A 35 -0.84 3.53 4.06
C SER A 35 -1.00 4.05 2.63
N LEU A 36 -0.21 5.06 2.26
CA LEU A 36 -0.34 5.71 0.97
C LEU A 36 -0.35 4.61 -0.08
N VAL A 37 -1.43 4.50 -0.87
CA VAL A 37 -1.40 3.72 -2.09
C VAL A 37 -0.42 4.46 -2.99
N ARG A 38 0.77 3.87 -3.21
CA ARG A 38 1.82 4.53 -3.97
C ARG A 38 1.78 4.01 -5.40
N ASP A 39 1.69 4.90 -6.38
CA ASP A 39 2.01 4.53 -7.77
C ASP A 39 3.51 4.75 -8.09
N ALA A 40 4.32 4.94 -7.05
CA ALA A 40 5.74 5.24 -7.15
C ALA A 40 6.56 4.35 -6.19
N PRO A 41 7.80 3.99 -6.56
CA PRO A 41 8.65 3.13 -5.75
C PRO A 41 8.98 3.73 -4.38
N ASN A 42 9.20 2.87 -3.40
CA ASN A 42 9.59 3.26 -2.06
C ASN A 42 11.08 3.66 -1.99
N GLU A 43 11.34 4.95 -1.81
CA GLU A 43 12.69 5.51 -1.69
C GLU A 43 13.46 5.06 -0.43
N LEU A 44 12.78 4.49 0.56
CA LEU A 44 13.38 4.06 1.83
C LEU A 44 13.92 2.62 1.80
N CYS A 45 14.15 2.08 0.60
CA CYS A 45 14.72 0.75 0.41
C CYS A 45 16.23 0.83 0.15
N PHE A 46 16.97 -0.10 0.75
CA PHE A 46 18.43 -0.15 0.65
C PHE A 46 18.87 -1.51 0.11
N ILE A 47 20.01 -1.53 -0.57
CA ILE A 47 20.59 -2.76 -1.07
C ILE A 47 20.97 -3.67 0.10
N ASP A 48 20.59 -4.94 0.01
CA ASP A 48 21.01 -5.98 0.95
C ASP A 48 22.50 -6.27 0.73
N THR A 49 23.35 -5.83 1.67
CA THR A 49 24.79 -6.04 1.63
C THR A 49 25.24 -7.28 2.39
N SER A 50 24.31 -8.15 2.80
CA SER A 50 24.69 -9.38 3.50
C SER A 50 25.49 -10.30 2.57
N GLU A 51 26.62 -10.84 3.07
CA GLU A 51 27.54 -11.71 2.31
C GLU A 51 26.96 -13.12 1.99
N GLN A 52 25.65 -13.31 2.17
CA GLN A 52 25.02 -14.62 2.02
C GLN A 52 24.60 -14.83 0.58
N LEU A 53 25.06 -15.93 -0.05
CA LEU A 53 24.48 -16.70 -1.18
C LEU A 53 23.96 -15.97 -2.46
N PHE A 54 24.00 -14.65 -2.54
CA PHE A 54 23.32 -13.87 -3.56
C PHE A 54 24.32 -13.19 -4.50
N THR A 55 24.03 -13.22 -5.80
CA THR A 55 24.78 -12.46 -6.80
C THR A 55 24.46 -10.96 -6.67
N GLU A 56 25.30 -10.09 -7.23
CA GLU A 56 25.01 -8.64 -7.30
C GLU A 56 23.65 -8.36 -7.95
N LYS A 57 23.29 -9.15 -8.97
CA LYS A 57 22.00 -9.08 -9.64
C LYS A 57 20.86 -9.42 -8.70
N HIS A 58 21.00 -10.48 -7.90
CA HIS A 58 19.99 -10.85 -6.92
C HIS A 58 19.78 -9.76 -5.86
N ALA A 59 20.86 -9.14 -5.37
CA ALA A 59 20.76 -8.02 -4.42
C ALA A 59 20.01 -6.82 -5.04
N ALA A 60 20.27 -6.52 -6.32
CA ALA A 60 19.53 -5.49 -7.05
C ALA A 60 18.04 -5.85 -7.24
N THR A 61 17.73 -7.11 -7.56
CA THR A 61 16.34 -7.60 -7.67
C THR A 61 15.59 -7.50 -6.33
N LYS A 62 16.25 -7.83 -5.21
CA LYS A 62 15.69 -7.63 -3.86
C LYS A 62 15.37 -6.16 -3.56
N LEU A 63 16.24 -5.24 -3.99
CA LEU A 63 16.00 -3.81 -3.83
C LEU A 63 14.73 -3.38 -4.57
N ILE A 64 14.56 -3.80 -5.83
CA ILE A 64 13.33 -3.55 -6.60
C ILE A 64 12.12 -4.17 -5.91
N GLY A 65 12.24 -5.39 -5.38
CA GLY A 65 11.20 -6.06 -4.60
C GLY A 65 10.75 -5.22 -3.39
N CYS A 66 11.69 -4.68 -2.62
CA CYS A 66 11.37 -3.77 -1.52
C CYS A 66 10.64 -2.51 -2.00
N GLN A 67 11.09 -1.93 -3.12
CA GLN A 67 10.56 -0.67 -3.65
C GLN A 67 9.09 -0.76 -4.07
N VAL A 68 8.62 -1.93 -4.51
CA VAL A 68 7.25 -2.12 -4.97
C VAL A 68 6.24 -2.42 -3.87
N VAL A 69 6.68 -2.68 -2.63
CA VAL A 69 5.75 -2.91 -1.52
C VAL A 69 4.97 -1.63 -1.23
N GLY A 70 3.64 -1.77 -1.13
CA GLY A 70 2.68 -0.66 -1.02
C GLY A 70 2.23 -0.08 -2.36
N MET A 71 2.78 -0.55 -3.50
CA MET A 71 2.32 -0.13 -4.81
C MET A 71 1.02 -0.83 -5.23
N THR A 72 0.28 -0.20 -6.14
CA THR A 72 -0.81 -0.89 -6.84
C THR A 72 -0.26 -2.04 -7.69
N LYS A 73 -1.05 -3.11 -7.86
CA LYS A 73 -0.67 -4.28 -8.67
C LYS A 73 -0.11 -3.86 -10.04
N GLN A 74 -0.83 -3.01 -10.76
CA GLN A 74 -0.42 -2.61 -12.10
C GLN A 74 0.88 -1.78 -12.08
N ALA A 75 0.99 -0.79 -11.20
CA ALA A 75 2.20 0.02 -11.10
C ALA A 75 3.43 -0.81 -10.72
N ALA A 76 3.26 -1.80 -9.83
CA ALA A 76 4.33 -2.73 -9.47
C ALA A 76 4.75 -3.60 -10.66
N LEU A 77 3.80 -4.16 -11.41
CA LEU A 77 4.08 -4.95 -12.61
C LEU A 77 4.86 -4.14 -13.65
N ASP A 78 4.40 -2.92 -13.94
CA ASP A 78 5.03 -2.02 -14.91
C ASP A 78 6.44 -1.64 -14.46
N TYR A 79 6.63 -1.32 -13.17
CA TYR A 79 7.92 -0.97 -12.61
C TYR A 79 8.92 -2.13 -12.68
N ILE A 80 8.50 -3.35 -12.28
CA ILE A 80 9.37 -4.53 -12.31
C ILE A 80 9.77 -4.87 -13.75
N GLN A 81 8.81 -4.85 -14.68
CA GLN A 81 9.08 -5.13 -16.09
C GLN A 81 9.99 -4.08 -16.73
N SER A 82 9.86 -2.81 -16.35
CA SER A 82 10.75 -1.73 -16.83
C SER A 82 12.21 -1.90 -16.38
N ASN A 83 12.46 -2.73 -15.37
CA ASN A 83 13.79 -3.10 -14.89
C ASN A 83 14.30 -4.44 -15.45
N ASP A 84 13.68 -4.96 -16.51
CA ASP A 84 14.03 -6.25 -17.15
C ASP A 84 13.95 -7.46 -16.18
N LEU A 85 13.06 -7.38 -15.19
CA LEU A 85 12.82 -8.43 -14.21
C LEU A 85 11.51 -9.19 -14.52
N THR A 86 11.51 -10.47 -14.17
CA THR A 86 10.33 -11.33 -14.26
C THR A 86 9.51 -11.23 -12.99
N VAL A 87 8.19 -11.14 -13.12
CA VAL A 87 7.26 -11.07 -12.00
C VAL A 87 6.30 -12.26 -12.00
N ARG A 88 6.05 -12.83 -10.82
CA ARG A 88 5.01 -13.84 -10.57
C ARG A 88 4.14 -13.38 -9.41
N ILE A 89 2.88 -13.79 -9.42
CA ILE A 89 1.98 -13.59 -8.28
C ILE A 89 2.05 -14.87 -7.44
N ALA A 90 2.57 -14.77 -6.22
CA ALA A 90 2.62 -15.86 -5.25
C ALA A 90 1.29 -16.02 -4.53
N SER A 91 0.67 -14.91 -4.15
CA SER A 91 -0.67 -14.89 -3.59
C SER A 91 -1.48 -13.67 -4.04
N GLU A 92 -2.79 -13.83 -4.14
CA GLU A 92 -3.72 -12.73 -4.40
C GLU A 92 -4.98 -12.91 -3.55
N ASP A 93 -5.28 -11.92 -2.71
CA ASP A 93 -6.46 -11.87 -1.84
C ASP A 93 -6.60 -13.09 -0.92
N GLY A 94 -5.47 -13.65 -0.48
CA GLY A 94 -5.42 -14.82 0.40
C GLY A 94 -5.39 -16.18 -0.33
N GLU A 95 -5.52 -16.19 -1.66
CA GLU A 95 -5.35 -17.39 -2.48
C GLU A 95 -3.89 -17.53 -2.93
N TYR A 96 -3.30 -18.70 -2.71
CA TYR A 96 -1.91 -18.98 -3.07
C TYR A 96 -1.81 -19.71 -4.40
N PHE A 97 -0.86 -19.31 -5.24
CA PHE A 97 -0.58 -19.95 -6.52
C PHE A 97 0.59 -20.92 -6.39
N ALA A 98 0.50 -22.04 -7.13
CA ALA A 98 1.58 -23.01 -7.17
C ALA A 98 2.79 -22.42 -7.92
N LEU A 99 3.92 -22.31 -7.23
CA LEU A 99 5.19 -21.84 -7.78
C LEU A 99 6.24 -22.95 -7.70
N THR A 100 7.13 -23.00 -8.69
CA THR A 100 8.32 -23.85 -8.65
C THR A 100 9.40 -23.25 -7.76
N GLU A 101 10.11 -24.10 -7.02
CA GLU A 101 11.21 -23.69 -6.14
C GLU A 101 12.58 -23.57 -6.83
N ASP A 102 12.59 -23.21 -8.10
CA ASP A 102 13.82 -22.94 -8.84
C ASP A 102 14.40 -21.58 -8.46
N MET A 103 15.71 -21.46 -8.19
CA MET A 103 16.29 -20.14 -7.90
C MET A 103 16.46 -19.29 -9.17
N SER A 104 16.14 -18.00 -9.09
CA SER A 104 16.36 -17.03 -10.17
C SER A 104 16.72 -15.64 -9.65
N ASP A 105 17.87 -15.13 -10.11
CA ASP A 105 18.35 -13.79 -9.76
C ASP A 105 17.52 -12.65 -10.37
N SER A 106 16.63 -12.93 -11.31
CA SER A 106 15.83 -11.94 -12.04
C SER A 106 14.33 -12.08 -11.81
N ARG A 107 13.90 -12.70 -10.72
CA ARG A 107 12.49 -12.98 -10.48
C ARG A 107 12.02 -12.43 -9.14
N ILE A 108 10.85 -11.81 -9.17
CA ILE A 108 10.14 -11.31 -7.99
C ILE A 108 8.78 -12.01 -7.91
N ASN A 109 8.46 -12.55 -6.74
CA ASN A 109 7.17 -13.11 -6.40
C ASN A 109 6.42 -12.09 -5.53
N LEU A 110 5.22 -11.71 -5.94
CA LEU A 110 4.40 -10.71 -5.26
C LEU A 110 3.27 -11.37 -4.47
N ASP A 111 3.01 -10.83 -3.28
CA ASP A 111 1.81 -11.08 -2.50
C ASP A 111 0.91 -9.86 -2.60
N ILE A 112 -0.32 -10.07 -3.06
CA ILE A 112 -1.28 -9.01 -3.37
C ILE A 112 -2.49 -9.12 -2.45
N LEU A 113 -2.90 -7.99 -1.88
CA LEU A 113 -4.10 -7.89 -1.06
C LEU A 113 -4.86 -6.61 -1.41
N VAL A 114 -6.14 -6.75 -1.80
CA VAL A 114 -7.02 -5.64 -2.22
C VAL A 114 -6.35 -4.78 -3.30
N GLY A 115 -5.70 -5.43 -4.27
CA GLY A 115 -5.02 -4.76 -5.39
C GLY A 115 -3.71 -4.04 -5.04
N LEU A 116 -3.20 -4.19 -3.82
CA LEU A 116 -1.93 -3.62 -3.36
C LEU A 116 -0.89 -4.72 -3.12
N VAL A 117 0.37 -4.43 -3.42
CA VAL A 117 1.49 -5.30 -3.07
C VAL A 117 1.75 -5.19 -1.58
N VAL A 118 1.57 -6.28 -0.84
CA VAL A 118 1.83 -6.37 0.61
C VAL A 118 3.10 -7.15 0.93
N GLY A 119 3.61 -7.92 -0.03
CA GLY A 119 4.86 -8.66 0.08
C GLY A 119 5.54 -8.82 -1.27
N ALA A 120 6.86 -8.87 -1.26
CA ALA A 120 7.68 -9.13 -2.43
C ALA A 120 8.90 -9.95 -2.02
N SER A 121 9.11 -11.09 -2.67
CA SER A 121 10.27 -11.95 -2.43
C SER A 121 11.01 -12.23 -3.73
N ALA A 122 12.33 -12.04 -3.70
CA ALA A 122 13.22 -12.42 -4.80
C ALA A 122 13.98 -13.68 -4.38
N TRP A 123 13.72 -14.78 -5.09
CA TRP A 123 14.41 -16.05 -4.93
C TRP A 123 14.26 -16.92 -6.18
#